data_AF-A4IDQ3-F1
#
_entry.id   AF-A4IDQ3-F1
#
_cell.length_a   1.000
_cell.length_b   1.000
_cell.length_c   1.000
_cell.angle_alpha   90.00
_cell.angle_beta   90.00
_cell.angle_gamma   90.00
#
_symmetry.space_group_name_H-M   'P 1'
#
loop_
_entity.id
_entity.type
_entity.pdbx_description
1 polymer ?
#
loop_
_entity_poly.entity_id
_entity_poly.type
_entity_poly.pdbx_seq_one_letter_code
_entity_poly.pdbx_strand_id
1 'polypeptide(L)'
;MTEDSQGAQIAINGFIGSILIVVGSITYVLWAVLPDDVLHRLHLTYYPDRYWAVAIPAILVMFLFHYFTTSWLLVLVTTHPLTDGRCITDVDSKPDKEIEVGALADSSSSVPPWVDIPVSVASHLLFEPWNEKVRYNAPGPTEMMNGENGRRGRFV
;
A
#
# COMPACT_ATOMS: atom_id res chain seq x y z
N MET A 1 20.60 25.98 -4.54
CA MET A 1 19.78 26.90 -5.37
C MET A 1 18.65 26.18 -6.14
N THR A 2 18.68 24.85 -6.29
CA THR A 2 17.66 24.11 -7.06
C THR A 2 16.39 23.79 -6.27
N GLU A 3 16.49 23.38 -4.99
CA GLU A 3 15.31 22.97 -4.20
C GLU A 3 14.30 24.10 -3.97
N ASP A 4 14.75 25.30 -3.56
CA ASP A 4 13.84 26.44 -3.36
C ASP A 4 13.10 26.83 -4.66
N SER A 5 13.81 26.77 -5.79
CA SER A 5 13.22 27.09 -7.09
C SER A 5 12.16 26.07 -7.52
N GLN A 6 12.35 24.80 -7.18
CA GLN A 6 11.39 23.73 -7.47
C GLN A 6 10.12 23.90 -6.64
N GLY A 7 10.25 24.19 -5.34
CA GLY A 7 9.10 24.48 -4.47
C GLY A 7 8.29 25.67 -4.96
N ALA A 8 8.98 26.77 -5.33
CA ALA A 8 8.34 27.95 -5.90
C ALA A 8 7.62 27.64 -7.22
N GLN A 9 8.22 26.86 -8.11
CA GLN A 9 7.59 26.45 -9.38
C GLN A 9 6.33 25.61 -9.16
N ILE A 10 6.35 24.66 -8.21
CA ILE A 10 5.15 23.85 -7.88
C ILE A 10 4.01 24.75 -7.40
N ALA A 11 4.30 25.71 -6.53
CA ALA A 11 3.29 26.65 -6.03
C ALA A 11 2.72 27.54 -7.15
N ILE A 12 3.57 28.07 -8.04
CA ILE A 12 3.15 28.89 -9.17
C ILE A 12 2.28 28.08 -10.14
N ASN A 13 2.68 26.84 -10.47
CA ASN A 13 1.92 25.96 -11.35
C ASN A 13 0.55 25.62 -10.74
N GLY A 14 0.49 25.38 -9.43
CA GLY A 14 -0.76 25.18 -8.71
C GLY A 14 -1.69 26.40 -8.78
N PHE A 15 -1.12 27.61 -8.65
CA PHE A 15 -1.87 28.86 -8.75
C PHE A 15 -2.40 29.14 -10.17
N ILE A 16 -1.58 28.88 -11.20
CA ILE A 16 -2.02 29.00 -12.60
C ILE A 16 -3.13 27.98 -12.89
N GLY A 17 -2.94 26.73 -12.44
CA GLY A 17 -3.93 25.67 -12.58
C GLY A 17 -5.26 26.00 -11.92
N SER A 18 -5.24 26.56 -10.70
CA SER A 18 -6.47 26.94 -9.99
C SER A 18 -7.26 28.02 -10.73
N ILE A 19 -6.58 29.06 -11.26
CA ILE A 19 -7.23 30.10 -12.08
C ILE A 19 -7.83 29.49 -13.35
N LEU A 20 -7.09 28.63 -14.06
CA LEU A 20 -7.58 27.98 -15.27
C LEU A 20 -8.81 27.11 -15.01
N ILE A 21 -8.83 26.37 -13.90
CA ILE A 21 -9.98 25.55 -13.50
C ILE A 21 -11.19 26.44 -13.16
N VAL A 22 -11.00 27.52 -12.41
CA VAL A 22 -12.09 28.44 -12.04
C VAL A 22 -12.67 29.13 -13.27
N VAL A 23 -11.81 29.73 -14.11
CA VAL A 23 -12.25 30.40 -15.35
C VAL A 23 -12.91 29.40 -16.29
N GLY A 24 -12.30 28.24 -16.50
CA GLY A 24 -12.85 27.16 -17.32
C GLY A 24 -14.20 26.65 -16.81
N SER A 25 -14.36 26.50 -15.49
CA SER A 25 -15.62 26.09 -14.85
C SER A 25 -16.72 27.13 -15.04
N ILE A 26 -16.41 28.42 -14.87
CA ILE A 26 -17.37 29.50 -15.12
C ILE A 26 -17.80 29.52 -16.59
N THR A 27 -16.84 29.46 -17.53
CA THR A 27 -17.15 29.41 -18.97
C THR A 27 -17.97 28.17 -19.31
N TYR A 28 -17.66 27.02 -18.70
CA TYR A 28 -18.41 25.78 -18.90
C TYR A 28 -19.87 25.89 -18.44
N VAL A 29 -20.11 26.41 -17.23
CA VAL A 29 -21.47 26.59 -16.70
C VAL A 29 -22.24 27.62 -17.53
N LEU A 30 -21.60 28.73 -17.90
CA LEU A 30 -22.22 29.73 -18.77
C LEU A 30 -22.62 29.13 -20.12
N TRP A 31 -21.73 28.35 -20.75
CA TRP A 31 -22.03 27.67 -22.02
C TRP A 31 -23.15 26.62 -21.87
N ALA A 32 -23.20 25.89 -20.76
CA ALA A 32 -24.22 24.87 -20.50
C ALA A 32 -25.62 25.48 -20.28
N VAL A 33 -25.70 26.62 -19.59
CA VAL A 33 -26.98 27.21 -19.13
C VAL A 33 -27.52 28.29 -20.06
N LEU A 34 -26.68 29.08 -20.74
CA LEU A 34 -27.15 30.16 -21.62
C LEU A 34 -28.04 29.60 -22.74
N PRO A 35 -29.18 30.24 -23.07
CA PRO A 35 -30.01 29.84 -24.21
C PRO A 35 -29.34 30.15 -25.55
N ASP A 36 -29.71 29.40 -26.60
CA ASP A 36 -29.07 29.51 -27.92
C ASP A 36 -29.12 30.95 -28.46
N ASP A 37 -30.21 31.68 -28.22
CA ASP A 37 -30.39 33.07 -28.66
C ASP A 37 -29.26 34.01 -28.18
N VAL A 38 -28.73 33.78 -26.98
CA VAL A 38 -27.65 34.60 -26.42
C VAL A 38 -26.31 34.23 -27.05
N LEU A 39 -26.07 32.95 -27.33
CA LEU A 39 -24.86 32.48 -28.02
C LEU A 39 -24.80 33.02 -29.47
N HIS A 40 -25.93 33.01 -30.16
CA HIS A 40 -26.04 33.56 -31.51
C HIS A 40 -25.74 35.06 -31.54
N ARG A 41 -26.19 35.83 -30.53
CA ARG A 41 -25.85 37.25 -30.37
C ARG A 41 -24.37 37.49 -30.07
N LEU A 42 -23.71 36.54 -29.40
CA LEU A 42 -22.27 36.60 -29.11
C LEU A 42 -21.40 36.15 -30.31
N HIS A 43 -22.01 35.91 -31.47
CA HIS A 43 -21.35 35.42 -32.69
C HIS A 43 -20.69 34.04 -32.54
N LEU A 44 -21.12 33.24 -31.56
CA LEU A 44 -20.67 31.86 -31.37
C LEU A 44 -21.55 30.92 -32.21
N THR A 45 -21.31 30.86 -33.52
CA THR A 45 -22.07 29.99 -34.44
C THR A 45 -21.68 28.51 -34.34
N TYR A 46 -20.43 28.23 -33.94
CA TYR A 46 -19.90 26.88 -33.80
C TYR A 46 -19.51 26.62 -32.35
N TYR A 47 -20.43 26.03 -31.59
CA TYR A 47 -20.17 25.51 -30.25
C TYR A 47 -20.34 23.99 -30.26
N PRO A 48 -19.62 23.26 -29.39
CA PRO A 48 -19.85 21.82 -29.22
C PRO A 48 -21.29 21.55 -28.78
N ASP A 49 -21.81 20.36 -29.06
CA ASP A 49 -23.15 19.97 -28.64
C ASP A 49 -23.31 20.08 -27.12
N ARG A 50 -24.45 20.64 -26.67
CA ARG A 50 -24.81 20.79 -25.25
C ARG A 50 -24.87 19.44 -24.52
N TYR A 51 -24.98 18.32 -25.24
CA TYR A 51 -24.87 16.98 -24.67
C TYR A 51 -23.61 16.82 -23.80
N TRP A 52 -22.48 17.42 -24.19
CA TRP A 52 -21.24 17.36 -23.43
C TRP A 52 -21.33 18.03 -22.05
N ALA A 53 -22.25 18.99 -21.88
CA ALA A 53 -22.50 19.63 -20.59
C ALA A 53 -23.02 18.64 -19.52
N VAL A 54 -23.64 17.54 -19.96
CA VAL A 54 -24.15 16.47 -19.09
C VAL A 54 -23.23 15.26 -19.10
N ALA A 55 -22.65 14.94 -20.26
CA ALA A 55 -21.76 13.79 -20.41
C ALA A 55 -20.48 13.92 -19.56
N ILE A 56 -19.85 15.10 -19.52
CA ILE A 56 -18.60 15.31 -18.75
C ILE A 56 -18.81 15.02 -17.25
N PRO A 57 -19.82 15.60 -16.56
CA PRO A 57 -20.10 15.28 -15.16
C PRO A 57 -20.42 13.79 -14.95
N ALA A 58 -21.19 13.18 -15.86
CA ALA A 58 -21.53 11.76 -15.77
C ALA A 58 -20.29 10.87 -15.87
N ILE A 59 -19.38 11.15 -16.82
CA ILE A 59 -18.11 10.43 -16.97
C ILE A 59 -17.23 10.64 -15.73
N LEU A 60 -17.17 11.86 -15.19
CA LEU A 60 -16.41 12.15 -13.98
C LEU A 60 -16.91 11.32 -12.79
N VAL A 61 -18.22 11.26 -12.56
CA VAL A 61 -18.81 10.44 -11.48
C VAL A 61 -18.51 8.96 -11.68
N MET A 62 -18.67 8.44 -12.90
CA MET A 62 -18.34 7.04 -13.21
C MET A 62 -16.85 6.75 -13.00
N PHE A 63 -15.98 7.66 -13.40
CA PHE A 63 -14.53 7.55 -13.21
C PHE A 63 -14.15 7.56 -11.74
N LEU A 64 -14.70 8.47 -10.93
CA LEU A 64 -14.47 8.51 -9.49
C LEU A 64 -14.94 7.22 -8.82
N PHE A 65 -16.14 6.76 -9.14
CA PHE A 65 -16.67 5.50 -8.61
C PHE A 65 -15.74 4.33 -8.96
N HIS A 66 -15.36 4.20 -10.24
CA HIS A 66 -14.41 3.18 -10.68
C HIS A 66 -13.06 3.29 -9.94
N TYR A 67 -12.51 4.50 -9.79
CA TYR A 67 -11.25 4.73 -9.09
C TYR A 67 -11.32 4.29 -7.62
N PHE A 68 -12.37 4.68 -6.90
CA PHE A 68 -12.53 4.30 -5.49
C PHE A 68 -12.76 2.80 -5.34
N THR A 69 -13.62 2.20 -6.17
CA THR A 69 -13.89 0.76 -6.13
C THR A 69 -12.64 -0.05 -6.47
N THR A 70 -11.92 0.29 -7.53
CA THR A 70 -10.68 -0.40 -7.90
C THR A 70 -9.60 -0.21 -6.85
N SER A 71 -9.44 0.99 -6.28
CA SER A 71 -8.47 1.25 -5.21
C SER A 71 -8.80 0.42 -3.97
N TRP A 72 -10.08 0.36 -3.59
CA TRP A 72 -10.56 -0.47 -2.48
C TRP A 72 -10.28 -1.96 -2.71
N LEU A 73 -10.64 -2.47 -3.90
CA LEU A 73 -10.38 -3.86 -4.28
C LEU A 73 -8.87 -4.16 -4.32
N LEU A 74 -8.06 -3.23 -4.81
CA LEU A 74 -6.60 -3.38 -4.83
C LEU A 74 -6.05 -3.45 -3.41
N VAL A 75 -6.48 -2.55 -2.52
CA VAL A 75 -6.11 -2.60 -1.10
C VAL A 75 -6.49 -3.95 -0.51
N LEU A 76 -7.70 -4.47 -0.76
CA LEU A 76 -8.13 -5.79 -0.28
C LEU A 76 -7.28 -6.94 -0.82
N VAL A 77 -6.86 -6.90 -2.09
CA VAL A 77 -5.99 -7.94 -2.68
C VAL A 77 -4.56 -7.87 -2.13
N THR A 78 -4.07 -6.66 -1.81
CA THR A 78 -2.72 -6.47 -1.26
C THR A 78 -2.64 -6.65 0.26
N THR A 79 -3.77 -6.55 0.96
CA THR A 79 -3.82 -6.71 2.42
C THR A 79 -3.72 -8.19 2.76
N HIS A 80 -2.92 -8.53 3.76
CA HIS A 80 -2.85 -9.88 4.30
C HIS A 80 -4.27 -10.37 4.70
N PRO A 81 -4.61 -11.65 4.46
CA PRO A 81 -5.92 -12.15 4.90
C PRO A 81 -6.02 -11.99 6.43
N LEU A 82 -7.23 -11.77 6.96
CA LEU A 82 -7.44 -11.60 8.41
C LEU A 82 -7.02 -12.84 9.24
N THR A 83 -6.74 -13.96 8.58
CA THR A 83 -6.24 -15.21 9.19
C THR A 83 -4.70 -15.29 9.22
N ASP A 84 -3.98 -14.33 8.63
CA ASP A 84 -2.52 -14.29 8.66
C ASP A 84 -2.02 -13.86 10.05
N GLY A 85 -1.04 -14.59 10.60
CA GLY A 85 -0.38 -14.26 11.86
C GLY A 85 0.34 -12.90 11.82
N ARG A 86 0.53 -12.30 10.65
CA ARG A 86 1.03 -10.91 10.53
C ARG A 86 0.02 -9.85 10.96
N CYS A 87 -1.27 -10.16 11.01
CA CYS A 87 -2.32 -9.23 11.41
C CYS A 87 -2.55 -9.15 12.92
N ILE A 88 -1.98 -10.07 13.71
CA ILE A 88 -2.04 -9.98 15.18
C ILE A 88 -0.85 -9.15 15.67
N THR A 89 -1.13 -7.94 16.15
CA THR A 89 -0.15 -7.08 16.80
C THR A 89 -0.73 -6.54 18.10
N ASP A 90 0.14 -6.35 19.09
CA ASP A 90 -0.21 -5.79 20.40
C ASP A 90 -0.02 -4.26 20.41
N VAL A 91 -0.69 -3.58 21.35
CA VAL A 91 -0.62 -2.12 21.54
C VAL A 91 0.81 -1.64 21.86
N ASP A 92 1.60 -2.49 22.51
CA ASP A 92 2.97 -2.19 22.92
C ASP A 92 4.03 -2.62 21.87
N SER A 93 3.61 -2.97 20.64
CA SER A 93 4.53 -3.37 19.57
C SER A 93 5.46 -2.23 19.14
N LYS A 94 6.77 -2.48 19.17
CA LYS A 94 7.78 -1.57 18.61
C LYS A 94 7.94 -1.84 17.11
N PRO A 95 8.15 -0.82 16.26
CA PRO A 95 8.32 -1.03 14.83
C PRO A 95 9.57 -1.87 14.53
N ASP A 96 9.46 -2.84 13.61
CA ASP A 96 10.51 -3.80 13.18
C ASP A 96 11.79 -3.16 12.59
N LYS A 97 11.93 -1.84 12.62
CA LYS A 97 13.09 -1.12 12.08
C LYS A 97 14.38 -1.33 12.90
N GLU A 98 14.28 -1.88 14.11
CA GLU A 98 15.42 -2.01 15.03
C GLU A 98 16.07 -3.40 15.10
N ILE A 99 15.45 -4.45 14.55
CA ILE A 99 15.99 -5.81 14.69
C ILE A 99 16.07 -6.45 13.30
N GLU A 100 17.22 -6.27 12.66
CA GLU A 100 17.58 -7.08 11.50
C GLU A 100 17.59 -8.54 11.97
N VAL A 101 16.57 -9.31 11.61
CA VAL A 101 16.49 -10.75 11.91
C VAL A 101 17.73 -11.48 11.37
N GLY A 102 18.39 -10.91 10.34
CA GLY A 102 19.69 -11.32 9.85
C GLY A 102 20.82 -11.20 10.89
N ALA A 103 20.81 -10.20 11.76
CA ALA A 103 21.78 -10.08 12.85
C ALA A 103 21.61 -11.15 13.93
N LEU A 104 20.38 -11.69 14.12
CA LEU A 104 20.14 -12.86 14.97
C LEU A 104 20.58 -14.17 14.30
N ALA A 105 20.47 -14.26 12.97
CA ALA A 105 20.89 -15.42 12.19
C ALA A 105 22.40 -15.41 11.85
N ASP A 106 23.06 -14.26 12.00
CA ASP A 106 24.48 -14.13 11.71
C ASP A 106 25.31 -14.91 12.75
N SER A 107 25.66 -16.14 12.36
CA SER A 107 26.55 -17.03 13.09
C SER A 107 27.96 -16.46 13.30
N SER A 108 28.30 -15.29 12.74
CA SER A 108 29.60 -14.64 12.96
C SER A 108 29.80 -14.19 14.41
N SER A 109 28.71 -13.88 15.12
CA SER A 109 28.76 -13.54 16.55
C SER A 109 28.44 -14.79 17.38
N SER A 110 29.39 -15.21 18.21
CA SER A 110 29.28 -16.46 19.01
C SER A 110 28.17 -16.43 20.07
N VAL A 111 27.55 -15.27 20.31
CA VAL A 111 26.43 -15.07 21.24
C VAL A 111 25.52 -13.97 20.67
N PRO A 112 24.22 -14.24 20.46
CA PRO A 112 23.29 -13.22 19.98
C PRO A 112 23.03 -12.16 21.06
N PRO A 113 22.71 -10.91 20.68
CA PRO A 113 22.29 -9.89 21.63
C PRO A 113 21.00 -10.32 22.35
N TRP A 114 20.91 -10.02 23.65
CA TRP A 114 19.66 -10.16 24.40
C TRP A 114 18.68 -9.09 23.92
N VAL A 115 17.74 -9.49 23.07
CA VAL A 115 16.68 -8.62 22.53
C VAL A 115 15.38 -9.40 22.47
N ASP A 116 14.25 -8.72 22.66
CA ASP A 116 12.93 -9.33 22.48
C ASP A 116 12.77 -9.79 21.03
N ILE A 117 12.18 -10.96 20.85
CA ILE A 117 11.78 -11.44 19.53
C ILE A 117 10.68 -10.48 19.02
N PRO A 118 10.80 -9.92 17.81
CA PRO A 118 9.75 -9.08 17.25
C PRO A 118 8.40 -9.81 17.25
N VAL A 119 7.32 -9.09 17.61
CA VAL A 119 5.97 -9.69 17.71
C VAL A 119 5.55 -10.36 16.39
N SER A 120 6.01 -9.82 15.26
CA SER A 120 5.79 -10.36 13.92
C SER A 120 6.40 -11.75 13.71
N VAL A 121 7.56 -12.03 14.32
CA VAL A 121 8.23 -13.34 14.26
C VAL A 121 7.55 -14.31 15.23
N ALA A 122 7.23 -13.88 16.44
CA ALA A 122 6.56 -14.71 17.43
C ALA A 122 5.16 -15.13 16.96
N SER A 123 4.38 -14.20 16.41
CA SER A 123 3.04 -14.47 15.89
C SER A 123 3.10 -15.46 14.71
N HIS A 124 4.08 -15.31 13.82
CA HIS A 124 4.30 -16.24 12.72
C HIS A 124 4.63 -17.65 13.22
N LEU A 125 5.53 -17.79 14.19
CA LEU A 125 5.87 -19.09 14.76
C LEU A 125 4.70 -19.76 15.49
N LEU A 126 3.81 -18.97 16.10
CA LEU A 126 2.72 -19.49 16.91
C LEU A 126 1.43 -19.74 16.12
N PHE A 127 1.10 -18.90 15.14
CA PHE A 127 -0.20 -18.90 14.45
C PHE A 127 -0.15 -19.33 12.99
N GLU A 128 1.02 -19.44 12.35
CA GLU A 128 1.04 -20.05 11.02
C GLU A 128 0.64 -21.53 11.06
N PRO A 129 -0.07 -22.04 10.05
CA PRO A 129 -0.35 -23.46 9.94
C PRO A 129 0.96 -24.22 9.76
N TRP A 130 1.37 -24.93 10.80
CA TRP A 130 2.56 -25.77 10.79
C TRP A 130 2.36 -26.89 9.74
N ASN A 131 3.21 -26.94 8.72
CA ASN A 131 3.17 -28.01 7.73
C ASN A 131 3.48 -29.35 8.42
N GLU A 132 2.45 -30.13 8.75
CA GLU A 132 2.54 -31.45 9.39
C GLU A 132 3.58 -32.36 8.69
N LYS A 133 3.79 -32.19 7.38
CA LYS A 133 4.75 -32.98 6.58
C LYS A 133 6.19 -32.91 7.09
N VAL A 134 6.58 -31.83 7.79
CA VAL A 134 7.94 -31.72 8.36
C VAL A 134 8.06 -32.52 9.66
N ARG A 135 6.97 -32.73 10.40
CA ARG A 135 7.00 -33.42 11.70
C ARG A 135 7.16 -34.93 11.56
N TYR A 136 6.66 -35.52 10.48
CA TYR A 136 6.80 -36.95 10.24
C TYR A 136 8.22 -37.35 9.77
N ASN A 137 8.93 -36.42 9.11
CA ASN A 137 10.30 -36.65 8.65
C ASN A 137 11.36 -36.23 9.68
N ALA A 138 10.96 -35.48 10.71
CA ALA A 138 11.85 -35.20 11.83
C ALA A 138 12.07 -36.52 12.58
N PRO A 139 13.33 -36.94 12.80
CA PRO A 139 13.63 -38.12 13.60
C PRO A 139 12.90 -38.01 14.93
N GLY A 140 12.15 -39.05 15.30
CA GLY A 140 11.43 -39.08 16.57
C GLY A 140 12.38 -38.79 17.75
N PRO A 141 11.87 -38.34 18.92
CA PRO A 141 12.72 -38.03 20.08
C PRO A 141 13.70 -39.17 20.44
N THR A 142 13.29 -40.42 20.18
CA THR A 142 14.10 -41.62 20.36
C THR A 142 15.27 -41.74 19.37
N GLU A 143 15.10 -41.31 18.12
CA GLU A 143 16.16 -41.31 17.11
C GLU A 143 17.20 -40.20 17.36
N MET A 144 16.75 -39.04 17.84
CA MET A 144 17.64 -37.94 18.23
C MET A 144 18.51 -38.33 19.44
N MET A 145 17.94 -39.00 20.45
CA MET A 145 18.69 -39.50 21.61
C MET A 145 19.75 -40.54 21.22
N ASN A 146 19.46 -41.38 20.22
CA ASN A 146 20.42 -42.39 19.75
C ASN A 146 21.59 -41.75 18.97
N GLY A 147 21.30 -40.73 18.14
CA GLY A 147 22.33 -39.99 17.40
C GLY A 147 23.30 -39.23 18.30
N GLU A 148 22.83 -38.69 19.44
CA GLU A 148 23.67 -37.97 20.39
C GLU A 148 24.60 -38.92 21.18
N ASN A 149 24.11 -40.11 21.55
CA ASN A 149 24.93 -41.11 22.24
C ASN A 149 26.10 -41.61 21.35
N GLY A 150 25.85 -41.76 20.04
CA GLY A 150 26.89 -42.08 19.06
C GLY A 150 27.93 -40.98 18.83
N ARG A 151 27.59 -39.71 19.10
CA ARG A 151 28.56 -38.58 19.02
C ARG A 151 29.39 -38.46 20.29
N ARG A 152 28.83 -38.73 21.47
CA ARG A 152 29.63 -38.73 22.73
C ARG A 152 30.72 -39.78 22.73
N GLY A 153 30.52 -40.92 22.08
CA GLY A 153 31.53 -41.98 21.96
C GLY A 153 32.72 -41.66 21.04
N ARG A 154 32.70 -40.55 20.27
CA ARG A 154 33.77 -40.20 19.32
C ARG A 154 34.77 -39.17 19.86
N PHE A 155 34.54 -38.63 21.05
CA PHE A 155 35.38 -37.60 21.67
C PHE A 155 36.07 -38.09 22.97
N VAL A 156 36.30 -39.40 23.09
CA VAL A 156 37.19 -40.01 24.08
C VAL A 156 38.19 -40.88 23.34
#